data_AF-A0A7Y8HRI8-F1
#
_entry.id   AF-A0A7Y8HRI8-F1
#
_cell.length_a   1.000
_cell.length_b   1.000
_cell.length_c   1.000
_cell.angle_alpha   90.00
_cell.angle_beta   90.00
_cell.angle_gamma   90.00
#
_symmetry.space_group_name_H-M   'P 1'
#
loop_
_entity.id
_entity.type
_entity.pdbx_description
1 polymer ?
#
loop_
_entity_poly.entity_id
_entity_poly.type
_entity_poly.pdbx_seq_one_letter_code
_entity_poly.pdbx_strand_id
1 'polypeptide(L)'
;MSIAEKTVRQSVSLPAHVARRVKSLAKISSKSANRIIVDLIESGIEARERERKRFFELADRLARCSNAEEQKRLKEELARMTFGE
;
A
#
# COMPACT_ATOMS: atom_id res chain seq x y z
N MET A 1 -11.47 0.26 -31.56
CA MET A 1 -12.43 -0.04 -30.47
C MET A 1 -11.63 -0.15 -29.18
N SER A 2 -11.80 0.77 -28.25
CA SER A 2 -11.20 0.67 -26.92
C SER A 2 -11.87 -0.51 -26.20
N ILE A 3 -11.08 -1.50 -25.81
CA ILE A 3 -11.56 -2.61 -24.99
C ILE A 3 -11.84 -1.99 -23.62
N ALA A 4 -13.11 -1.70 -23.33
CA ALA A 4 -13.50 -1.27 -22.00
C ALA A 4 -13.03 -2.34 -21.00
N GLU A 5 -12.28 -1.93 -19.97
CA GLU A 5 -11.78 -2.85 -18.96
C GLU A 5 -12.95 -3.63 -18.36
N LYS A 6 -12.81 -4.96 -18.33
CA LYS A 6 -13.88 -5.85 -17.87
C LYS A 6 -14.07 -5.66 -16.37
N THR A 7 -15.16 -5.01 -15.98
CA THR A 7 -15.51 -4.83 -14.57
C THR A 7 -16.06 -6.14 -14.00
N VAL A 8 -15.53 -6.57 -12.85
CA VAL A 8 -15.99 -7.76 -12.12
C VAL A 8 -16.61 -7.30 -10.81
N ARG A 9 -17.89 -7.63 -10.59
CA ARG A 9 -18.58 -7.28 -9.35
C ARG A 9 -18.08 -8.16 -8.21
N GLN A 10 -17.64 -7.51 -7.13
CA GLN A 10 -17.26 -8.16 -5.88
C GLN A 10 -18.07 -7.54 -4.74
N SER A 11 -18.64 -8.37 -3.87
CA SER A 11 -19.38 -7.93 -2.69
C SER A 11 -18.54 -8.16 -1.45
N VAL A 12 -18.25 -7.10 -0.69
CA VAL A 12 -17.46 -7.17 0.54
C VAL A 12 -18.28 -6.63 1.71
N SER A 13 -18.30 -7.40 2.80
CA SER A 13 -18.91 -6.95 4.06
C SER A 13 -17.89 -6.13 4.84
N LEU A 14 -18.23 -4.88 5.16
CA LEU A 14 -17.34 -3.98 5.90
C LEU A 14 -17.72 -3.94 7.39
N PRO A 15 -16.75 -4.02 8.31
CA PRO A 15 -17.00 -3.72 9.72
C PRO A 15 -17.61 -2.33 9.90
N ALA A 16 -18.49 -2.17 10.90
CA ALA A 16 -19.28 -0.94 11.08
C ALA A 16 -18.41 0.34 11.18
N HIS A 17 -17.23 0.26 11.82
CA HIS A 17 -16.32 1.40 11.93
C HIS A 17 -15.70 1.78 10.57
N VAL A 18 -15.34 0.81 9.72
CA VAL A 18 -14.83 1.04 8.36
C VAL A 18 -15.92 1.65 7.49
N ALA A 19 -17.13 1.07 7.52
CA ALA A 19 -18.26 1.57 6.75
C ALA A 19 -18.60 3.03 7.08
N ARG A 20 -18.55 3.42 8.37
CA ARG A 20 -18.71 4.81 8.80
C ARG A 20 -17.62 5.71 8.22
N ARG A 21 -16.36 5.30 8.28
CA ARG A 21 -15.23 6.10 7.77
C ARG A 21 -15.30 6.29 6.25
N VAL A 22 -15.64 5.25 5.50
CA VAL A 22 -15.86 5.33 4.04
C VAL A 22 -16.97 6.33 3.71
N LYS A 23 -18.10 6.29 4.42
CA LYS A 23 -19.21 7.25 4.22
C LYS A 23 -18.78 8.69 4.51
N SER A 24 -18.00 8.92 5.57
CA SER A 24 -17.48 10.25 5.88
C SER A 24 -16.54 10.76 4.78
N LEU A 25 -15.62 9.92 4.30
CA LEU A 25 -14.71 10.27 3.19
C LEU A 25 -15.46 10.56 1.89
N ALA A 26 -16.48 9.75 1.57
CA ALA A 26 -17.36 9.96 0.44
C ALA A 26 -18.06 11.32 0.50
N LYS A 27 -18.57 11.71 1.68
CA LYS A 27 -19.20 13.01 1.90
C LYS A 27 -18.21 14.17 1.70
N ILE A 28 -17.00 14.07 2.24
CA ILE A 28 -15.96 15.12 2.14
C ILE A 28 -15.50 15.30 0.69
N SER A 29 -15.39 14.21 -0.06
CA SER A 29 -14.85 14.21 -1.43
C SER A 29 -15.91 14.34 -2.52
N SER A 30 -17.19 14.45 -2.16
CA SER A 30 -18.33 14.45 -3.11
C SER A 30 -18.33 13.25 -4.07
N LYS A 31 -17.79 12.10 -3.62
CA LYS A 31 -17.73 10.84 -4.38
C LYS A 31 -18.69 9.81 -3.80
N SER A 32 -19.07 8.82 -4.59
CA SER A 32 -19.84 7.68 -4.08
C SER A 32 -18.99 6.84 -3.12
N ALA A 33 -19.64 6.19 -2.14
CA ALA A 33 -18.96 5.27 -1.24
C ALA A 33 -18.23 4.15 -2.00
N ASN A 34 -18.82 3.64 -3.09
CA ASN A 34 -18.17 2.66 -3.96
C ASN A 34 -16.89 3.20 -4.58
N ARG A 35 -16.88 4.44 -5.09
CA ARG A 35 -15.66 5.02 -5.68
C ARG A 35 -14.56 5.19 -4.63
N ILE A 36 -14.92 5.59 -3.41
CA ILE A 36 -13.96 5.67 -2.31
C ILE A 36 -13.39 4.29 -1.94
N ILE A 37 -14.22 3.25 -1.92
CA ILE A 37 -13.73 1.89 -1.66
C ILE A 37 -12.73 1.47 -2.74
N VAL A 38 -13.03 1.70 -4.01
CA VAL A 38 -12.12 1.39 -5.13
C VAL A 38 -10.80 2.18 -4.99
N ASP A 39 -10.89 3.50 -4.82
CA ASP A 39 -9.71 4.38 -4.67
C ASP A 39 -8.81 3.93 -3.50
N LEU A 40 -9.40 3.54 -2.36
CA LEU A 40 -8.67 3.07 -1.19
C LEU A 40 -8.03 1.69 -1.41
N ILE A 41 -8.70 0.78 -2.13
CA ILE A 41 -8.15 -0.54 -2.47
C ILE A 41 -6.97 -0.38 -3.44
N GLU A 42 -7.12 0.40 -4.51
CA GLU A 42 -6.06 0.69 -5.48
C GLU A 42 -4.85 1.30 -4.76
N SER A 43 -5.07 2.35 -3.97
CA SER A 43 -4.01 3.02 -3.20
C SER A 43 -3.34 2.08 -2.20
N GLY A 44 -4.10 1.18 -1.56
CA GLY A 44 -3.59 0.20 -0.61
C GLY A 44 -2.74 -0.87 -1.28
N ILE A 45 -3.14 -1.34 -2.46
CA ILE A 45 -2.35 -2.28 -3.28
C ILE A 45 -1.04 -1.62 -3.69
N GLU A 46 -1.10 -0.41 -4.25
CA GLU A 46 0.11 0.31 -4.64
C GLU A 46 1.03 0.62 -3.46
N ALA A 47 0.48 0.97 -2.29
CA ALA A 47 1.27 1.21 -1.09
C ALA A 47 2.07 -0.03 -0.70
N ARG A 48 1.44 -1.21 -0.74
CA ARG A 48 2.09 -2.49 -0.46
C ARG A 48 3.15 -2.83 -1.51
N GLU A 49 2.89 -2.53 -2.78
CA GLU A 49 3.90 -2.72 -3.84
C GLU A 49 5.09 -1.78 -3.68
N ARG A 50 4.87 -0.51 -3.32
CA ARG A 50 5.94 0.47 -3.05
C ARG A 50 6.79 0.03 -1.86
N GLU A 51 6.17 -0.43 -0.79
CA GLU A 51 6.87 -0.97 0.38
C GLU A 51 7.75 -2.17 -0.01
N ARG A 52 7.20 -3.10 -0.79
CA ARG A 52 7.94 -4.25 -1.31
C ARG A 52 9.13 -3.83 -2.19
N LYS A 53 8.94 -2.86 -3.09
CA LYS A 53 10.02 -2.34 -3.95
C LYS A 53 11.14 -1.72 -3.12
N ARG A 54 10.78 -0.85 -2.16
CA ARG A 54 11.74 -0.21 -1.26
C ARG A 54 12.52 -1.24 -0.44
N PHE A 55 11.86 -2.29 0.04
CA PHE A 55 12.52 -3.39 0.73
C PHE A 55 13.59 -4.05 -0.14
N PHE A 56 13.26 -4.41 -1.39
CA PHE A 56 14.23 -5.01 -2.31
C PHE A 56 15.38 -4.07 -2.66
N GLU A 57 15.11 -2.78 -2.88
CA GLU A 57 16.16 -1.77 -3.12
C GLU A 57 17.14 -1.66 -1.95
N LEU A 58 16.65 -1.69 -0.71
CA LEU A 58 17.49 -1.68 0.49
C LEU A 58 18.32 -2.98 0.61
N ALA A 59 17.73 -4.13 0.31
CA ALA A 59 18.43 -5.42 0.31
C ALA A 59 19.54 -5.46 -0.76
N ASP A 60 19.26 -4.99 -1.97
CA ASP A 60 20.24 -4.90 -3.06
C ASP A 60 21.37 -3.93 -2.70
N ARG A 61 21.05 -2.79 -2.09
CA ARG A 61 22.05 -1.82 -1.61
C ARG A 61 22.92 -2.44 -0.51
N LEU A 62 22.31 -3.17 0.43
CA LEU A 62 23.05 -3.87 1.49
C LEU A 62 24.03 -4.90 0.90
N ALA A 63 23.60 -5.67 -0.10
CA ALA A 63 24.43 -6.69 -0.74
C ALA A 63 25.64 -6.10 -1.49
N ARG A 64 25.52 -4.87 -2.01
CA ARG A 64 26.59 -4.17 -2.75
C ARG A 64 27.44 -3.24 -1.88
N CYS A 65 27.01 -2.94 -0.66
CA CYS A 65 27.69 -2.01 0.22
C CYS A 65 28.94 -2.65 0.84
N SER A 66 30.10 -2.00 0.68
CA SER A 66 31.36 -2.45 1.30
C SER A 66 31.71 -1.68 2.59
N ASN A 67 30.95 -0.64 2.94
CA ASN A 67 31.17 0.18 4.13
C ASN A 67 30.42 -0.40 5.33
N ALA A 68 31.13 -0.78 6.39
CA ALA A 68 30.57 -1.40 7.59
C ALA A 68 29.51 -0.53 8.29
N GLU A 69 29.70 0.78 8.35
CA GLU A 69 28.74 1.71 8.97
C GLU A 69 27.44 1.81 8.18
N GLU A 70 27.54 1.81 6.85
CA GLU A 70 26.38 1.85 5.97
C GLU A 70 25.64 0.51 5.96
N GLN A 71 26.36 -0.62 5.98
CA GLN A 71 25.74 -1.94 6.14
C GLN A 71 24.93 -2.05 7.44
N LYS A 72 25.46 -1.52 8.56
CA LYS A 72 24.74 -1.54 9.84
C LYS A 72 23.42 -0.76 9.76
N ARG A 73 23.45 0.45 9.20
CA ARG A 73 22.25 1.27 9.01
C ARG A 73 21.21 0.61 8.11
N LEU A 74 21.65 0.00 7.00
CA LEU A 74 20.76 -0.71 6.07
C LEU A 74 20.12 -1.94 6.72
N LYS A 75 20.87 -2.69 7.55
CA LYS A 75 20.33 -3.81 8.33
C LYS A 75 19.26 -3.35 9.33
N GLU A 76 19.52 -2.26 10.05
CA GLU A 76 18.55 -1.68 11.00
C GLU A 76 17.29 -1.15 10.30
N GLU A 77 17.41 -0.58 9.10
CA GLU A 77 16.26 -0.14 8.31
C GLU A 77 15.44 -1.32 7.77
N LEU A 78 16.10 -2.36 7.26
CA LEU A 78 15.44 -3.60 6.82
C LEU A 78 14.72 -4.32 7.98
N ALA A 79 15.35 -4.37 9.16
CA ALA A 79 14.75 -4.98 10.34
C ALA A 79 13.47 -4.25 10.77
N ARG A 80 13.50 -2.91 10.81
CA ARG A 80 12.31 -2.10 11.11
C ARG A 80 11.19 -2.29 10.09
N MET A 81 11.51 -2.35 8.80
CA MET A 81 10.50 -2.61 7.75
C MET A 81 9.92 -4.03 7.80
N THR A 82 10.64 -5.02 8.35
CA THR A 82 10.20 -6.43 8.35
C THR A 82 9.47 -6.81 9.63
N PHE A 83 9.99 -6.37 10.78
CA PHE A 83 9.55 -6.84 12.09
C PHE A 83 8.82 -5.77 12.91
N GLY A 84 8.89 -4.50 12.48
CA GLY A 84 8.02 -3.43 13.00
C GLY A 84 8.19 -3.09 14.48
N GLU A 85 9.38 -3.26 15.07
CA GLU A 85 9.69 -2.72 16.41
C GLU A 85 9.40 -1.22 16.52
#